data_AF-A0A3N5F4I9-F1
#
_entry.id   AF-A0A3N5F4I9-F1
#
_cell.length_a   1.000
_cell.length_b   1.000
_cell.length_c   1.000
_cell.angle_alpha   90.00
_cell.angle_beta   90.00
_cell.angle_gamma   90.00
#
_symmetry.space_group_name_H-M   'P 1'
#
loop_
_entity.id
_entity.type
_entity.pdbx_description
1 polymer ?
#
loop_
_entity_poly.entity_id
_entity_poly.type
_entity_poly.pdbx_seq_one_letter_code
_entity_poly.pdbx_strand_id
1 'polypeptide(L)'
;MRALALAFLLASTAFQDKPAEPDANAQKETLKQIKELFKEEYAKKSPGDQTALAQKLLQKGIETNDDLPSKFVLLKEAREVAVAAGDADTAMRAAGETARAFAVDGPSLKLAVVTKMATATRDPETARTLAKSCVALVTEAVRVDGYETATSAATKGEQLARLAHDALLAQRLQDLKKEVGSLKDEHVRVKPMLEKPGSGDGDAVGRYLCFVKGDWDAGLPHLVAGAKGPLKALVDKDVLNPAEAAPQVEVAEGWADLAQKEKSPWRKSRLQARVRHWLEKAQPNATGVLKLKIEKRLGEIEESEPGTINLLRMVDPKVDAVGGTWSLDNGVLVSGTEEWARCQMPYTPPDEYDLTVVVERREGGDALGFCLGQGKAVFGLWVDGFPAKGFMSGLDRLDGSLLDNSPAAVKGKQLTNSKPSTILIAVRKSGVSVTIDGKSVLAWQGNTNRLTQSPVWQPRDPKAPILVGAFGTRYFFSKVQLTPVTGQGKKLR
;
A
#
# COMPACT_ATOMS: atom_id res chain seq x y z
N MET A 1 46.63 8.56 0.45
CA MET A 1 46.80 9.49 -0.69
C MET A 1 46.09 8.85 -1.89
N ARG A 2 45.09 9.55 -2.47
CA ARG A 2 44.30 9.21 -3.68
C ARG A 2 43.34 8.02 -3.64
N ALA A 3 42.17 8.23 -3.02
CA ALA A 3 40.89 7.63 -3.45
C ALA A 3 39.66 8.46 -2.97
N LEU A 4 39.85 9.77 -2.73
CA LEU A 4 38.78 10.73 -2.39
C LEU A 4 38.60 11.69 -3.56
N ALA A 5 38.06 11.21 -4.68
CA ALA A 5 37.64 12.04 -5.80
C ALA A 5 36.86 11.21 -6.84
N LEU A 6 35.75 10.57 -6.46
CA LEU A 6 34.72 10.13 -7.41
C LEU A 6 33.41 9.75 -6.69
N ALA A 7 32.80 10.73 -6.02
CA ALA A 7 31.43 10.60 -5.51
C ALA A 7 30.79 12.00 -5.50
N PHE A 8 30.81 12.67 -6.66
CA PHE A 8 30.10 13.92 -6.88
C PHE A 8 29.17 13.72 -8.07
N LEU A 9 27.90 14.15 -7.89
CA LEU A 9 26.72 13.96 -8.75
C LEU A 9 25.94 12.65 -8.59
N LEU A 10 25.22 12.47 -7.47
CA LEU A 10 24.09 11.51 -7.40
C LEU A 10 22.82 12.06 -6.72
N ALA A 11 22.71 13.36 -6.48
CA ALA A 11 21.52 13.95 -5.84
C ALA A 11 20.58 14.69 -6.83
N SER A 12 20.70 14.46 -8.15
CA SER A 12 19.71 14.95 -9.14
C SER A 12 19.34 13.92 -10.22
N THR A 13 19.76 12.67 -10.10
CA THR A 13 19.64 11.68 -11.18
C THR A 13 18.21 11.15 -11.38
N ALA A 14 17.35 11.15 -10.36
CA ALA A 14 16.00 10.58 -10.51
C ALA A 14 15.07 11.38 -11.46
N PHE A 15 15.38 12.64 -11.78
CA PHE A 15 14.63 13.44 -12.76
C PHE A 15 15.28 13.42 -14.15
N GLN A 16 16.57 13.09 -14.28
CA GLN A 16 17.29 13.15 -15.56
C GLN A 16 17.08 11.94 -16.48
N ASP A 17 16.59 10.81 -15.95
CA ASP A 17 16.41 9.58 -16.77
C ASP A 17 14.99 9.39 -17.32
N LYS A 18 14.00 10.20 -16.89
CA LYS A 18 12.63 10.09 -17.40
C LYS A 18 12.45 10.90 -18.68
N PRO A 19 11.72 10.39 -19.68
CA PRO A 19 11.41 11.16 -20.86
C PRO A 19 10.60 12.40 -20.48
N ALA A 20 10.88 13.50 -21.18
CA ALA A 20 10.06 14.70 -21.12
C ALA A 20 8.63 14.40 -21.59
N GLU A 21 7.68 15.24 -21.22
CA GLU A 21 6.35 15.16 -21.82
C GLU A 21 6.43 15.37 -23.35
N PRO A 22 5.66 14.61 -24.15
CA PRO A 22 5.55 14.87 -25.58
C PRO A 22 5.13 16.32 -25.81
N ASP A 23 5.62 16.96 -26.87
CA ASP A 23 5.22 18.33 -27.19
C ASP A 23 3.72 18.43 -27.50
N ALA A 24 3.20 19.66 -27.48
CA ALA A 24 1.76 19.90 -27.63
C ALA A 24 1.19 19.40 -28.97
N ASN A 25 1.98 19.40 -30.05
CA ASN A 25 1.53 18.90 -31.35
C ASN A 25 1.45 17.38 -31.35
N ALA A 26 2.48 16.70 -30.82
CA ALA A 26 2.47 15.26 -30.63
C ALA A 26 1.28 14.81 -29.78
N GLN A 27 1.05 15.48 -28.64
CA GLN A 27 -0.11 15.20 -27.79
C GLN A 27 -1.44 15.36 -28.55
N LYS A 28 -1.58 16.42 -29.35
CA LYS A 28 -2.80 16.72 -30.10
C LYS A 28 -3.08 15.69 -31.20
N GLU A 29 -2.06 15.30 -31.97
CA GLU A 29 -2.24 14.30 -33.03
C GLU A 29 -2.53 12.91 -32.45
N THR A 30 -1.82 12.50 -31.41
CA THR A 30 -2.08 11.24 -30.69
C THR A 30 -3.48 11.25 -30.06
N LEU A 31 -3.92 12.38 -29.50
CA LEU A 31 -5.28 12.50 -28.94
C LEU A 31 -6.37 12.28 -29.99
N LYS A 32 -6.19 12.77 -31.23
CA LYS A 32 -7.14 12.51 -32.31
C LYS A 32 -7.23 11.01 -32.61
N GLN A 33 -6.08 10.33 -32.70
CA GLN A 33 -6.02 8.90 -32.96
C GLN A 33 -6.70 8.09 -31.85
N ILE A 34 -6.42 8.42 -30.58
CA ILE A 34 -7.06 7.79 -29.43
C ILE A 34 -8.57 8.03 -29.43
N LYS A 35 -9.03 9.26 -29.71
CA LYS A 35 -10.47 9.57 -29.75
C LYS A 35 -11.20 8.87 -30.89
N GLU A 36 -10.55 8.66 -32.03
CA GLU A 36 -11.12 7.85 -33.11
C GLU A 36 -11.16 6.36 -32.73
N LEU A 37 -10.09 5.84 -32.11
CA LEU A 37 -10.01 4.44 -31.68
C LEU A 37 -11.05 4.08 -30.63
N PHE A 38 -11.35 4.98 -29.69
CA PHE A 38 -12.34 4.78 -28.61
C PHE A 38 -13.62 5.58 -28.83
N LYS A 39 -13.97 5.90 -30.08
CA LYS A 39 -15.08 6.80 -30.43
C LYS A 39 -16.41 6.37 -29.83
N GLU A 40 -16.68 5.07 -29.83
CA GLU A 40 -17.91 4.52 -29.27
C GLU A 40 -17.99 4.71 -27.75
N GLU A 41 -16.88 4.48 -27.05
CA GLU A 41 -16.82 4.69 -25.60
C GLU A 41 -16.88 6.18 -25.25
N TYR A 42 -16.22 7.06 -26.00
CA TYR A 42 -16.31 8.51 -25.80
C TYR A 42 -17.72 9.06 -26.07
N ALA A 43 -18.52 8.41 -26.92
CA ALA A 43 -19.90 8.80 -27.18
C ALA A 43 -20.82 8.55 -25.97
N LYS A 44 -20.47 7.59 -25.10
CA LYS A 44 -21.23 7.27 -23.89
C LYS A 44 -20.89 8.25 -22.77
N LYS A 45 -21.92 8.93 -22.24
CA LYS A 45 -21.75 10.07 -21.31
C LYS A 45 -22.21 9.81 -19.88
N SER A 46 -22.73 8.62 -19.56
CA SER A 46 -23.10 8.34 -18.18
C SER A 46 -21.84 8.28 -17.30
N PRO A 47 -21.91 8.62 -16.00
CA PRO A 47 -20.75 8.51 -15.10
C PRO A 47 -20.15 7.10 -15.06
N GLY A 48 -20.98 6.06 -15.18
CA GLY A 48 -20.52 4.67 -15.25
C GLY A 48 -19.76 4.36 -16.54
N ASP A 49 -20.24 4.83 -17.69
CA ASP A 49 -19.55 4.66 -18.97
C ASP A 49 -18.22 5.42 -18.99
N GLN A 50 -18.20 6.64 -18.46
CA GLN A 50 -16.98 7.44 -18.36
C GLN A 50 -15.98 6.81 -17.41
N THR A 51 -16.43 6.24 -16.29
CA THR A 51 -15.60 5.44 -15.38
C THR A 51 -14.97 4.25 -16.12
N ALA A 52 -15.78 3.47 -16.85
CA ALA A 52 -15.29 2.33 -17.60
C ALA A 52 -14.27 2.74 -18.69
N LEU A 53 -14.53 3.84 -19.41
CA LEU A 53 -13.59 4.39 -20.37
C LEU A 53 -12.28 4.83 -19.70
N ALA A 54 -12.35 5.56 -18.59
CA ALA A 54 -11.17 6.02 -17.88
C ALA A 54 -10.29 4.85 -17.41
N GLN A 55 -10.89 3.80 -16.86
CA GLN A 55 -10.18 2.59 -16.44
C GLN A 55 -9.53 1.87 -17.63
N LYS A 56 -10.23 1.79 -18.77
CA LYS A 56 -9.70 1.20 -20.01
C LYS A 56 -8.51 1.99 -20.53
N LEU A 57 -8.60 3.32 -20.57
CA LEU A 57 -7.52 4.22 -21.00
C LEU A 57 -6.31 4.13 -20.05
N LEU A 58 -6.54 4.07 -18.74
CA LEU A 58 -5.48 3.87 -17.75
C LEU A 58 -4.74 2.56 -18.00
N GLN A 59 -5.47 1.46 -18.13
CA GLN A 59 -4.89 0.14 -18.36
C GLN A 59 -4.05 0.12 -19.65
N LYS A 60 -4.58 0.69 -20.74
CA LYS A 60 -3.84 0.80 -21.99
C LYS A 60 -2.59 1.66 -21.86
N GLY A 61 -2.68 2.80 -21.18
CA GLY A 61 -1.52 3.66 -20.92
C GLY A 61 -0.43 2.96 -20.09
N ILE A 62 -0.79 2.11 -19.12
CA ILE A 62 0.17 1.31 -18.34
C ILE A 62 0.84 0.24 -19.23
N GLU A 63 0.07 -0.43 -20.09
CA GLU A 63 0.54 -1.47 -21.00
C GLU A 63 1.44 -0.94 -22.13
N THR A 64 1.20 0.29 -22.60
CA THR A 64 2.02 0.94 -23.63
C THR A 64 3.39 1.30 -23.07
N ASN A 65 4.45 0.74 -23.66
CA ASN A 65 5.84 0.98 -23.25
C ASN A 65 6.77 1.32 -24.43
N ASP A 66 6.28 1.14 -25.65
CA ASP A 66 6.97 1.34 -26.93
C ASP A 66 6.61 2.66 -27.62
N ASP A 67 5.48 3.28 -27.25
CA ASP A 67 5.02 4.58 -27.78
C ASP A 67 4.77 5.58 -26.64
N LEU A 68 5.74 6.47 -26.41
CA LEU A 68 5.70 7.46 -25.34
C LEU A 68 4.59 8.51 -25.52
N PRO A 69 4.38 9.11 -26.72
CA PRO A 69 3.21 9.93 -27.00
C PRO A 69 1.88 9.25 -26.64
N SER A 70 1.64 8.03 -27.11
CA SER A 70 0.41 7.30 -26.80
C SER A 70 0.27 7.02 -25.31
N LYS A 71 1.35 6.57 -24.66
CA LYS A 71 1.36 6.38 -23.20
C LYS A 71 0.95 7.64 -22.45
N PHE A 72 1.56 8.78 -22.77
CA PHE A 72 1.27 10.04 -22.10
C PHE A 72 -0.19 10.46 -22.28
N VAL A 73 -0.69 10.43 -23.51
CA VAL A 73 -2.04 10.89 -23.83
C VAL A 73 -3.10 9.94 -23.26
N LEU A 74 -2.88 8.62 -23.28
CA LEU A 74 -3.77 7.65 -22.64
C LEU A 74 -3.90 7.90 -21.13
N LEU A 75 -2.78 8.12 -20.43
CA LEU A 75 -2.79 8.43 -18.99
C LEU A 75 -3.42 9.80 -18.70
N LYS A 76 -3.19 10.80 -19.57
CA LYS A 76 -3.82 12.12 -19.47
C LYS A 76 -5.33 12.04 -19.65
N GLU A 77 -5.81 11.37 -20.70
CA GLU A 77 -7.25 11.22 -20.96
C GLU A 77 -7.91 10.36 -19.87
N ALA A 78 -7.26 9.27 -19.42
CA ALA A 78 -7.76 8.48 -18.30
C ALA A 78 -8.00 9.36 -17.06
N ARG A 79 -7.05 10.24 -16.73
CA ARG A 79 -7.18 11.18 -15.62
C ARG A 79 -8.31 12.18 -15.85
N GLU A 80 -8.39 12.80 -17.03
CA GLU A 80 -9.41 13.83 -17.32
C GLU A 80 -10.82 13.27 -17.34
N VAL A 81 -11.02 12.10 -17.95
CA VAL A 81 -12.30 11.39 -17.98
C VAL A 81 -12.68 10.91 -16.58
N ALA A 82 -11.74 10.34 -15.81
CA ALA A 82 -12.00 9.92 -14.43
C ALA A 82 -12.42 11.09 -13.52
N VAL A 83 -11.74 12.24 -13.64
CA VAL A 83 -12.12 13.45 -12.89
C VAL A 83 -13.54 13.91 -13.27
N ALA A 84 -13.90 13.86 -14.55
CA ALA A 84 -15.25 14.23 -14.99
C ALA A 84 -16.32 13.24 -14.49
N ALA A 85 -15.96 11.95 -14.40
CA ALA A 85 -16.84 10.88 -13.94
C ALA A 85 -16.98 10.82 -12.40
N GLY A 86 -16.08 11.47 -11.65
CA GLY A 86 -16.00 11.34 -10.20
C GLY A 86 -15.20 10.12 -9.71
N ASP A 87 -14.50 9.40 -10.60
CA ASP A 87 -13.67 8.23 -10.26
C ASP A 87 -12.30 8.69 -9.70
N ALA A 88 -12.25 8.87 -8.37
CA ALA A 88 -11.07 9.38 -7.69
C ALA A 88 -9.88 8.41 -7.76
N ASP A 89 -10.14 7.11 -7.67
CA ASP A 89 -9.11 6.08 -7.67
C ASP A 89 -8.39 6.04 -9.02
N THR A 90 -9.14 6.00 -10.13
CA THR A 90 -8.55 6.00 -11.48
C THR A 90 -7.82 7.30 -11.77
N ALA A 91 -8.39 8.46 -11.37
CA ALA A 91 -7.76 9.76 -11.60
C ALA A 91 -6.41 9.88 -10.88
N MET A 92 -6.35 9.47 -9.60
CA MET A 92 -5.13 9.49 -8.80
C MET A 92 -4.09 8.48 -9.29
N ARG A 93 -4.52 7.28 -9.68
CA ARG A 93 -3.64 6.27 -10.29
C ARG A 93 -3.04 6.76 -11.61
N ALA A 94 -3.85 7.34 -12.49
CA ALA A 94 -3.38 7.90 -13.76
C ALA A 94 -2.35 9.03 -13.57
N ALA A 95 -2.56 9.92 -12.59
CA ALA A 95 -1.58 10.94 -12.22
C ALA A 95 -0.29 10.32 -11.66
N GLY A 96 -0.39 9.28 -10.84
CA GLY A 96 0.76 8.52 -10.32
C GLY A 96 1.58 7.84 -11.43
N GLU A 97 0.92 7.19 -12.39
CA GLU A 97 1.58 6.55 -13.52
C GLU A 97 2.21 7.57 -14.48
N THR A 98 1.59 8.74 -14.66
CA THR A 98 2.21 9.83 -15.43
C THR A 98 3.51 10.29 -14.76
N ALA A 99 3.46 10.54 -13.44
CA ALA A 99 4.64 10.94 -12.66
C ALA A 99 5.73 9.85 -12.62
N ARG A 100 5.35 8.57 -12.74
CA ARG A 100 6.29 7.46 -12.84
C ARG A 100 6.98 7.42 -14.20
N ALA A 101 6.22 7.62 -15.28
CA ALA A 101 6.70 7.45 -16.64
C ALA A 101 7.38 8.69 -17.24
N PHE A 102 7.06 9.90 -16.77
CA PHE A 102 7.51 11.16 -17.38
C PHE A 102 8.12 12.11 -16.36
N ALA A 103 8.99 13.00 -16.84
CA ALA A 103 9.59 14.08 -16.07
C ALA A 103 8.58 15.21 -15.80
N VAL A 104 7.57 14.94 -14.94
CA VAL A 104 6.53 15.88 -14.53
C VAL A 104 6.54 16.09 -13.01
N ASP A 105 6.01 17.23 -12.55
CA ASP A 105 5.73 17.47 -11.14
C ASP A 105 4.53 16.63 -10.68
N GLY A 106 4.81 15.40 -10.25
CA GLY A 106 3.81 14.44 -9.78
C GLY A 106 2.94 14.96 -8.64
N PRO A 107 3.51 15.51 -7.55
CA PRO A 107 2.73 16.08 -6.46
C PRO A 107 1.78 17.21 -6.90
N SER A 108 2.26 18.16 -7.70
CA SER A 108 1.40 19.25 -8.18
C SER A 108 0.29 18.73 -9.10
N LEU A 109 0.59 17.73 -9.94
CA LEU A 109 -0.39 17.07 -10.78
C LEU A 109 -1.49 16.37 -9.97
N LYS A 110 -1.12 15.63 -8.92
CA LYS A 110 -2.06 14.97 -7.99
C LYS A 110 -2.87 15.99 -7.19
N LEU A 111 -2.27 17.10 -6.75
CA LEU A 111 -2.98 18.18 -6.07
C LEU A 111 -4.02 18.82 -7.00
N ALA A 112 -3.70 19.00 -8.29
CA ALA A 112 -4.65 19.52 -9.27
C ALA A 112 -5.87 18.60 -9.45
N VAL A 113 -5.66 17.27 -9.50
CA VAL A 113 -6.73 16.27 -9.52
C VAL A 113 -7.63 16.42 -8.30
N VAL A 114 -7.05 16.36 -7.10
CA VAL A 114 -7.81 16.49 -5.84
C VAL A 114 -8.57 17.82 -5.80
N THR A 115 -7.93 18.91 -6.20
CA THR A 115 -8.54 20.24 -6.18
C THR A 115 -9.74 20.32 -7.10
N LYS A 116 -9.62 19.80 -8.33
CA LYS A 116 -10.71 19.78 -9.31
C LYS A 116 -11.85 18.87 -8.88
N MET A 117 -11.56 17.69 -8.35
CA MET A 117 -12.62 16.78 -7.87
C MET A 117 -13.31 17.31 -6.61
N ALA A 118 -12.57 17.99 -5.74
CA ALA A 118 -13.12 18.59 -4.52
C ALA A 118 -14.15 19.70 -4.79
N THR A 119 -14.13 20.37 -5.96
CA THR A 119 -15.15 21.38 -6.27
C THR A 119 -16.49 20.75 -6.63
N ALA A 120 -16.45 19.61 -7.34
CA ALA A 120 -17.62 18.89 -7.82
C ALA A 120 -18.22 17.93 -6.78
N THR A 121 -17.39 17.30 -5.95
CA THR A 121 -17.87 16.26 -5.04
C THR A 121 -18.74 16.81 -3.91
N ARG A 122 -19.87 16.14 -3.67
CA ARG A 122 -20.72 16.28 -2.48
C ARG A 122 -20.89 14.95 -1.76
N ASP A 123 -20.28 13.90 -2.28
CA ASP A 123 -20.38 12.54 -1.79
C ASP A 123 -19.34 12.29 -0.68
N PRO A 124 -19.76 11.91 0.55
CA PRO A 124 -18.84 11.66 1.66
C PRO A 124 -17.82 10.55 1.41
N GLU A 125 -18.15 9.52 0.63
CA GLU A 125 -17.21 8.41 0.33
C GLU A 125 -16.09 8.89 -0.59
N THR A 126 -16.44 9.54 -1.69
CA THR A 126 -15.48 10.18 -2.61
C THR A 126 -14.63 11.21 -1.89
N ALA A 127 -15.23 12.04 -1.02
CA ALA A 127 -14.49 13.01 -0.22
C ALA A 127 -13.48 12.32 0.72
N ARG A 128 -13.86 11.19 1.34
CA ARG A 128 -12.97 10.39 2.19
C ARG A 128 -11.79 9.83 1.42
N THR A 129 -12.03 9.27 0.23
CA THR A 129 -10.99 8.71 -0.64
C THR A 129 -9.99 9.79 -1.08
N LEU A 130 -10.48 10.96 -1.48
CA LEU A 130 -9.62 12.11 -1.82
C LEU A 130 -8.83 12.60 -0.60
N ALA A 131 -9.45 12.68 0.58
CA ALA A 131 -8.78 13.07 1.82
C ALA A 131 -7.66 12.09 2.21
N LYS A 132 -7.89 10.78 2.09
CA LYS A 132 -6.85 9.75 2.31
C LYS A 132 -5.70 9.90 1.32
N SER A 133 -6.00 10.18 0.06
CA SER A 133 -4.98 10.44 -0.98
C SER A 133 -4.11 11.65 -0.64
N CYS A 134 -4.65 12.68 0.03
CA CYS A 134 -3.86 13.84 0.48
C CYS A 134 -2.79 13.46 1.52
N VAL A 135 -3.01 12.44 2.36
CA VAL A 135 -2.01 12.01 3.36
C VAL A 135 -0.73 11.50 2.67
N ALA A 136 -0.88 10.65 1.66
CA ALA A 136 0.25 10.16 0.86
C ALA A 136 0.90 11.30 0.05
N LEU A 137 0.08 12.18 -0.53
CA LEU A 137 0.55 13.32 -1.33
C LEU A 137 1.40 14.30 -0.51
N VAL A 138 1.03 14.58 0.74
CA VAL A 138 1.85 15.41 1.66
C VAL A 138 3.26 14.82 1.80
N THR A 139 3.33 13.50 1.98
CA THR A 139 4.60 12.78 2.12
C THR A 139 5.45 12.89 0.86
N GLU A 140 4.85 12.67 -0.31
CA GLU A 140 5.51 12.78 -1.62
C GLU A 140 6.03 14.19 -1.89
N ALA A 141 5.20 15.21 -1.65
CA ALA A 141 5.55 16.61 -1.87
C ALA A 141 6.75 17.05 -1.00
N VAL A 142 6.79 16.67 0.28
CA VAL A 142 7.95 16.96 1.15
C VAL A 142 9.22 16.30 0.62
N ARG A 143 9.15 15.08 0.07
CA ARG A 143 10.33 14.39 -0.51
C ARG A 143 10.92 15.11 -1.73
N VAL A 144 10.17 15.99 -2.39
CA VAL A 144 10.66 16.80 -3.52
C VAL A 144 10.71 18.30 -3.22
N ASP A 145 10.70 18.67 -1.94
CA ASP A 145 10.75 20.07 -1.46
C ASP A 145 9.54 20.94 -1.84
N GLY A 146 8.44 20.31 -2.24
CA GLY A 146 7.16 20.95 -2.50
C GLY A 146 6.39 21.27 -1.23
N TYR A 147 6.94 22.07 -0.32
CA TYR A 147 6.30 22.40 0.97
C TYR A 147 4.98 23.16 0.82
N GLU A 148 4.85 23.99 -0.21
CA GLU A 148 3.58 24.66 -0.53
C GLU A 148 2.54 23.64 -0.99
N THR A 149 2.90 22.76 -1.94
CA THR A 149 2.04 21.66 -2.39
C THR A 149 1.62 20.76 -1.24
N ALA A 150 2.54 20.43 -0.32
CA ALA A 150 2.24 19.65 0.88
C ALA A 150 1.24 20.39 1.80
N THR A 151 1.44 21.68 2.05
CA THR A 151 0.54 22.50 2.88
C THR A 151 -0.85 22.61 2.27
N SER A 152 -0.92 22.83 0.95
CA SER A 152 -2.18 22.86 0.21
C SER A 152 -2.88 21.50 0.20
N ALA A 153 -2.15 20.41 0.00
CA ALA A 153 -2.70 19.05 0.06
C ALA A 153 -3.26 18.72 1.45
N ALA A 154 -2.53 19.04 2.53
CA ALA A 154 -3.01 18.84 3.90
C ALA A 154 -4.27 19.66 4.18
N THR A 155 -4.29 20.93 3.78
CA THR A 155 -5.46 21.82 3.95
C THR A 155 -6.68 21.33 3.18
N LYS A 156 -6.49 20.90 1.92
CA LYS A 156 -7.58 20.39 1.09
C LYS A 156 -8.10 19.06 1.61
N GLY A 157 -7.20 18.17 2.02
CA GLY A 157 -7.53 16.91 2.64
C GLY A 157 -8.33 17.11 3.93
N GLU A 158 -7.95 18.05 4.78
CA GLU A 158 -8.68 18.39 6.01
C GLU A 158 -10.12 18.82 5.71
N GLN A 159 -10.32 19.68 4.70
CA GLN A 159 -11.65 20.10 4.24
C GLN A 159 -12.49 18.92 3.73
N LEU A 160 -11.88 18.04 2.94
CA LEU A 160 -12.52 16.84 2.40
C LEU A 160 -12.85 15.82 3.50
N ALA A 161 -11.98 15.65 4.49
CA ALA A 161 -12.22 14.78 5.64
C ALA A 161 -13.39 15.29 6.49
N ARG A 162 -13.51 16.61 6.66
CA ARG A 162 -14.69 17.22 7.31
C ARG A 162 -15.97 16.99 6.51
N LEU A 163 -15.92 17.16 5.19
CA LEU A 163 -17.05 16.85 4.30
C LEU A 163 -17.44 15.36 4.38
N ALA A 164 -16.46 14.48 4.57
CA ALA A 164 -16.65 13.03 4.75
C ALA A 164 -17.08 12.62 6.17
N HIS A 165 -17.25 13.57 7.08
CA HIS A 165 -17.51 13.36 8.51
C HIS A 165 -16.48 12.43 9.19
N ASP A 166 -15.22 12.47 8.76
CA ASP A 166 -14.11 11.69 9.31
C ASP A 166 -13.22 12.56 10.21
N ALA A 167 -13.61 12.67 11.49
CA ALA A 167 -12.92 13.52 12.45
C ALA A 167 -11.46 13.09 12.71
N LEU A 168 -11.18 11.78 12.70
CA LEU A 168 -9.82 11.26 12.90
C LEU A 168 -8.91 11.62 11.72
N LEU A 169 -9.40 11.46 10.49
CA LEU A 169 -8.66 11.84 9.29
C LEU A 169 -8.45 13.37 9.21
N ALA A 170 -9.47 14.15 9.57
CA ALA A 170 -9.35 15.61 9.62
C ALA A 170 -8.28 16.06 10.63
N GLN A 171 -8.28 15.48 11.83
CA GLN A 171 -7.26 15.75 12.84
C GLN A 171 -5.86 15.35 12.34
N ARG A 172 -5.74 14.18 11.71
CA ARG A 172 -4.47 13.71 11.16
C ARG A 172 -3.91 14.68 10.10
N LEU A 173 -4.75 15.19 9.22
CA LEU A 173 -4.35 16.15 8.18
C LEU A 173 -4.00 17.53 8.76
N GLN A 174 -4.70 17.95 9.81
CA GLN A 174 -4.33 19.15 10.57
C GLN A 174 -2.95 19.00 11.24
N ASP A 175 -2.67 17.84 11.85
CA ASP A 175 -1.37 17.58 12.49
C ASP A 175 -0.25 17.49 11.46
N LEU A 176 -0.51 16.84 10.32
CA LEU A 176 0.42 16.82 9.19
C LEU A 176 0.72 18.23 8.68
N LYS A 177 -0.28 19.11 8.58
CA LYS A 177 -0.08 20.50 8.16
C LYS A 177 0.86 21.24 9.12
N LYS A 178 0.73 21.03 10.43
CA LYS A 178 1.65 21.61 11.43
C LYS A 178 3.07 21.08 11.27
N GLU A 179 3.22 19.76 11.12
CA GLU A 179 4.53 19.14 10.86
C GLU A 179 5.17 19.72 9.59
N VAL A 180 4.44 19.81 8.48
CA VAL A 180 4.94 20.39 7.21
C VAL A 180 5.49 21.80 7.40
N GLY A 181 4.86 22.62 8.23
CA GLY A 181 5.38 23.95 8.60
C GLY A 181 6.76 23.87 9.24
N SER A 182 6.92 23.04 10.28
CA SER A 182 8.21 22.83 10.93
C SER A 182 9.28 22.24 9.99
N LEU A 183 8.89 21.34 9.09
CA LEU A 183 9.79 20.75 8.10
C LEU A 183 10.23 21.77 7.03
N LYS A 184 9.36 22.72 6.68
CA LYS A 184 9.69 23.83 5.78
C LYS A 184 10.72 24.75 6.40
N ASP A 185 10.57 25.11 7.67
CA ASP A 185 11.55 25.95 8.38
C ASP A 185 12.92 25.26 8.47
N GLU A 186 12.93 23.95 8.69
CA GLU A 186 14.15 23.15 8.66
C GLU A 186 14.78 23.13 7.26
N HIS A 187 13.98 22.94 6.19
CA HIS A 187 14.46 23.02 4.81
C HIS A 187 15.12 24.38 4.53
N VAL A 188 14.47 25.48 4.92
CA VAL A 188 15.03 26.84 4.75
C VAL A 188 16.40 26.96 5.43
N ARG A 189 16.54 26.40 6.63
CA ARG A 189 17.80 26.39 7.37
C ARG A 189 18.90 25.57 6.68
N VAL A 190 18.58 24.37 6.16
CA VAL A 190 19.61 23.46 5.61
C VAL A 190 19.87 23.63 4.12
N LYS A 191 18.95 24.24 3.37
CA LYS A 191 19.07 24.49 1.92
C LYS A 191 20.42 25.08 1.49
N PRO A 192 20.94 26.17 2.11
CA PRO A 192 22.24 26.70 1.71
C PRO A 192 23.40 25.72 1.93
N MET A 193 23.27 24.76 2.85
CA MET A 193 24.26 23.72 3.13
C MET A 193 24.16 22.55 2.14
N LEU A 194 22.95 22.25 1.66
CA LEU A 194 22.71 21.26 0.60
C LEU A 194 23.30 21.72 -0.74
N GLU A 195 23.19 23.02 -1.05
CA GLU A 195 23.73 23.61 -2.28
C GLU A 195 25.25 23.77 -2.25
N LYS A 196 25.87 23.80 -1.05
CA LYS A 196 27.32 23.93 -0.85
C LYS A 196 27.85 22.87 0.12
N PRO A 197 28.14 21.66 -0.38
CA PRO A 197 28.66 20.57 0.46
C PRO A 197 29.98 20.95 1.16
N GLY A 198 30.07 20.70 2.47
CA GLY A 198 31.28 20.94 3.28
C GLY A 198 31.31 22.25 4.07
N SER A 199 30.35 23.17 3.86
CA SER A 199 30.30 24.46 4.57
C SER A 199 29.29 24.52 5.72
N GLY A 200 28.81 23.39 6.23
CA GLY A 200 27.62 23.35 7.09
C GLY A 200 27.65 22.31 8.21
N ASP A 201 26.60 22.35 9.02
CA ASP A 201 26.35 21.40 10.11
C ASP A 201 25.91 20.04 9.52
N GLY A 202 26.85 19.10 9.42
CA GLY A 202 26.61 17.77 8.88
C GLY A 202 25.55 16.98 9.65
N ASP A 203 25.41 17.19 10.96
CA ASP A 203 24.33 16.55 11.73
C ASP A 203 22.97 17.11 11.30
N ALA A 204 22.83 18.43 11.17
CA ALA A 204 21.59 19.04 10.70
C ALA A 204 21.21 18.60 9.29
N VAL A 205 22.16 18.63 8.35
CA VAL A 205 21.92 18.20 6.95
C VAL A 205 21.57 16.72 6.89
N GLY A 206 22.33 15.88 7.58
CA GLY A 206 22.11 14.43 7.60
C GLY A 206 20.78 14.04 8.24
N ARG A 207 20.39 14.68 9.35
CA ARG A 207 19.08 14.46 9.99
C ARG A 207 17.94 14.91 9.09
N TYR A 208 18.10 16.01 8.38
CA TYR A 208 17.08 16.47 7.44
C TYR A 208 16.89 15.45 6.30
N LEU A 209 17.97 15.04 5.64
CA LEU A 209 17.91 14.06 4.55
C LEU A 209 17.35 12.70 5.02
N CYS A 210 17.86 12.14 6.12
CA CYS A 210 17.39 10.85 6.63
C CYS A 210 15.99 10.92 7.28
N PHE A 211 15.77 11.86 8.20
CA PHE A 211 14.60 11.84 9.10
C PHE A 211 13.44 12.71 8.60
N VAL A 212 13.65 13.54 7.59
CA VAL A 212 12.58 14.30 6.91
C VAL A 212 12.31 13.70 5.53
N LYS A 213 13.33 13.70 4.67
CA LYS A 213 13.21 13.27 3.27
C LYS A 213 13.16 11.75 3.12
N GLY A 214 13.70 11.00 4.09
CA GLY A 214 13.86 9.55 3.99
C GLY A 214 14.88 9.15 2.93
N ASP A 215 15.82 10.04 2.61
CA ASP A 215 16.92 9.81 1.68
C ASP A 215 18.17 9.44 2.49
N TRP A 216 18.27 8.15 2.79
CA TRP A 216 19.34 7.61 3.63
C TRP A 216 20.68 7.60 2.91
N ASP A 217 20.68 7.38 1.59
CA ASP A 217 21.91 7.32 0.80
C ASP A 217 22.57 8.70 0.71
N ALA A 218 21.78 9.76 0.51
CA ALA A 218 22.30 11.12 0.56
C ALA A 218 22.63 11.57 2.00
N GLY A 219 21.83 11.18 2.99
CA GLY A 219 21.92 11.69 4.36
C GLY A 219 22.98 11.04 5.24
N LEU A 220 23.24 9.74 5.10
CA LEU A 220 24.19 9.01 5.94
C LEU A 220 25.62 9.58 5.89
N PRO A 221 26.20 9.95 4.73
CA PRO A 221 27.52 10.57 4.69
C PRO A 221 27.62 11.86 5.53
N HIS A 222 26.57 12.67 5.56
CA HIS A 222 26.52 13.87 6.39
C HIS A 222 26.43 13.54 7.88
N LEU A 223 25.64 12.53 8.25
CA LEU A 223 25.58 12.05 9.63
C LEU A 223 26.90 11.44 10.09
N VAL A 224 27.61 10.69 9.24
CA VAL A 224 28.95 10.16 9.55
C VAL A 224 29.93 11.30 9.86
N ALA A 225 29.84 12.41 9.12
CA ALA A 225 30.73 13.55 9.32
C ALA A 225 30.36 14.41 10.54
N GLY A 226 29.06 14.55 10.87
CA GLY A 226 28.58 15.54 11.83
C GLY A 226 27.94 15.00 13.12
N ALA A 227 27.40 13.77 13.10
CA ALA A 227 26.66 13.23 14.25
C ALA A 227 27.57 13.03 15.47
N LYS A 228 26.96 13.07 16.66
CA LYS A 228 27.66 12.91 17.95
C LYS A 228 26.95 11.91 18.85
N GLY A 229 27.68 11.40 19.84
CA GLY A 229 27.13 10.53 20.89
C GLY A 229 26.47 9.26 20.35
N PRO A 230 25.32 8.82 20.90
CA PRO A 230 24.66 7.59 20.49
C PRO A 230 24.30 7.53 19.00
N LEU A 231 23.98 8.68 18.37
CA LEU A 231 23.67 8.71 16.94
C LEU A 231 24.91 8.42 16.09
N LYS A 232 26.08 8.94 16.47
CA LYS A 232 27.33 8.66 15.74
C LYS A 232 27.67 7.16 15.74
N ALA A 233 27.60 6.54 16.91
CA ALA A 233 27.86 5.11 17.05
C ALA A 233 26.91 4.25 16.22
N LEU A 234 25.63 4.63 16.13
CA LEU A 234 24.65 3.93 15.32
C LEU A 234 24.89 4.12 13.81
N VAL A 235 25.14 5.36 13.39
CA VAL A 235 25.40 5.70 11.98
C VAL A 235 26.67 5.02 11.47
N ASP A 236 27.70 4.93 12.30
CA ASP A 236 28.94 4.20 11.97
C ASP A 236 28.71 2.70 11.74
N LYS A 237 27.74 2.09 12.43
CA LYS A 237 27.36 0.69 12.18
C LYS A 237 26.48 0.56 10.94
N ASP A 238 25.54 1.48 10.75
CA ASP A 238 24.62 1.49 9.61
C ASP A 238 25.39 1.63 8.28
N VAL A 239 26.33 2.58 8.20
CA VAL A 239 27.08 2.86 6.96
C VAL A 239 28.00 1.71 6.54
N LEU A 240 28.42 0.85 7.47
CA LEU A 240 29.20 -0.36 7.15
C LEU A 240 28.38 -1.38 6.34
N ASN A 241 27.06 -1.24 6.34
CA ASN A 241 26.16 -2.07 5.57
C ASN A 241 26.36 -3.58 5.80
N PRO A 242 26.25 -4.07 7.04
CA PRO A 242 26.62 -5.44 7.38
C PRO A 242 25.85 -6.47 6.55
N ALA A 243 26.50 -7.59 6.23
CA ALA A 243 25.92 -8.67 5.44
C ALA A 243 25.17 -9.72 6.29
N GLU A 244 25.58 -9.88 7.55
CA GLU A 244 25.04 -10.90 8.46
C GLU A 244 23.77 -10.43 9.18
N ALA A 245 22.86 -11.37 9.43
CA ALA A 245 21.55 -11.06 10.01
C ALA A 245 21.63 -10.46 11.43
N ALA A 246 22.52 -10.96 12.29
CA ALA A 246 22.61 -10.48 13.68
C ALA A 246 23.08 -9.01 13.76
N PRO A 247 24.16 -8.59 13.08
CA PRO A 247 24.53 -7.17 13.01
C PRO A 247 23.46 -6.28 12.34
N GLN A 248 22.74 -6.77 11.33
CA GLN A 248 21.65 -6.01 10.72
C GLN A 248 20.50 -5.77 11.73
N VAL A 249 20.16 -6.77 12.54
CA VAL A 249 19.17 -6.62 13.62
C VAL A 249 19.66 -5.65 14.69
N GLU A 250 20.94 -5.66 15.05
CA GLU A 250 21.52 -4.71 16.00
C GLU A 250 21.38 -3.25 15.49
N VAL A 251 21.64 -3.00 14.20
CA VAL A 251 21.42 -1.69 13.58
C VAL A 251 19.93 -1.32 13.63
N ALA A 252 19.03 -2.26 13.32
CA ALA A 252 17.59 -2.04 13.39
C ALA A 252 17.14 -1.64 14.80
N GLU A 253 17.65 -2.29 15.84
CA GLU A 253 17.33 -2.00 17.24
C GLU A 253 17.82 -0.62 17.67
N GLY A 254 19.03 -0.22 17.28
CA GLY A 254 19.53 1.12 17.56
C GLY A 254 18.66 2.21 16.93
N TRP A 255 18.15 2.00 15.70
CA TRP A 255 17.20 2.93 15.09
C TRP A 255 15.84 2.93 15.80
N ALA A 256 15.39 1.77 16.29
CA ALA A 256 14.15 1.67 17.03
C ALA A 256 14.20 2.41 18.38
N ASP A 257 15.33 2.33 19.09
CA ASP A 257 15.56 3.08 20.33
C ASP A 257 15.53 4.59 20.11
N LEU A 258 16.10 5.05 18.98
CA LEU A 258 16.01 6.45 18.58
C LEU A 258 14.56 6.84 18.24
N ALA A 259 13.85 5.98 17.51
CA ALA A 259 12.45 6.19 17.13
C ALA A 259 11.52 6.26 18.35
N GLN A 260 11.80 5.53 19.43
CA GLN A 260 11.03 5.57 20.67
C GLN A 260 11.12 6.94 21.36
N LYS A 261 12.28 7.59 21.27
CA LYS A 261 12.57 8.90 21.90
C LYS A 261 12.19 10.09 21.02
N GLU A 262 11.91 9.87 19.74
CA GLU A 262 11.53 10.91 18.80
C GLU A 262 10.09 11.39 19.05
N LYS A 263 9.94 12.72 19.13
CA LYS A 263 8.67 13.39 19.44
C LYS A 263 7.88 13.73 18.18
N SER A 264 8.55 14.07 17.07
CA SER A 264 7.89 14.32 15.80
C SER A 264 7.36 12.99 15.24
N PRO A 265 6.04 12.81 15.06
CA PRO A 265 5.48 11.63 14.42
C PRO A 265 6.02 11.43 13.00
N TRP A 266 6.36 12.52 12.30
CA TRP A 266 6.99 12.46 10.98
C TRP A 266 8.34 11.77 11.05
N ARG A 267 9.27 12.29 11.86
CA ARG A 267 10.62 11.72 12.00
C ARG A 267 10.57 10.30 12.56
N LYS A 268 9.68 10.06 13.53
CA LYS A 268 9.44 8.71 14.07
C LYS A 268 9.07 7.72 12.95
N SER A 269 8.19 8.11 12.02
CA SER A 269 7.84 7.25 10.88
C SER A 269 9.03 6.96 9.96
N ARG A 270 9.94 7.93 9.74
CA ARG A 270 11.16 7.73 8.95
C ARG A 270 12.16 6.79 9.63
N LEU A 271 12.31 6.94 10.94
CA LEU A 271 13.15 6.04 11.74
C LEU A 271 12.58 4.61 11.71
N GLN A 272 11.27 4.43 11.90
CA GLN A 272 10.61 3.12 11.80
C GLN A 272 10.76 2.48 10.41
N ALA A 273 10.72 3.28 9.34
CA ALA A 273 11.00 2.78 7.99
C ALA A 273 12.44 2.26 7.83
N ARG A 274 13.43 2.87 8.51
CA ARG A 274 14.82 2.36 8.53
C ARG A 274 14.96 1.10 9.38
N VAL A 275 14.22 1.01 10.49
CA VAL A 275 14.14 -0.24 11.28
C VAL A 275 13.63 -1.37 10.40
N ARG A 276 12.50 -1.16 9.69
CA ARG A 276 11.93 -2.14 8.76
C ARG A 276 12.93 -2.56 7.69
N HIS A 277 13.60 -1.60 7.05
CA HIS A 277 14.62 -1.89 6.02
C HIS A 277 15.68 -2.89 6.51
N TRP A 278 16.23 -2.68 7.71
CA TRP A 278 17.26 -3.57 8.25
C TRP A 278 16.72 -4.94 8.63
N LEU A 279 15.50 -5.02 9.16
CA LEU A 279 14.85 -6.28 9.50
C LEU A 279 14.49 -7.10 8.25
N GLU A 280 13.97 -6.46 7.22
CA GLU A 280 13.69 -7.08 5.91
C GLU A 280 14.98 -7.60 5.27
N LYS A 281 16.08 -6.87 5.42
CA LYS A 281 17.40 -7.30 4.93
C LYS A 281 17.96 -8.50 5.71
N ALA A 282 17.70 -8.57 7.01
CA ALA A 282 18.12 -9.66 7.89
C ALA A 282 17.31 -10.94 7.71
N GLN A 283 16.03 -10.82 7.36
CA GLN A 283 15.09 -11.93 7.33
C GLN A 283 15.55 -13.13 6.48
N PRO A 284 16.09 -12.98 5.24
CA PRO A 284 16.45 -14.12 4.41
C PRO A 284 17.59 -14.98 4.97
N ASN A 285 18.49 -14.38 5.74
CA ASN A 285 19.69 -15.04 6.29
C ASN A 285 19.57 -15.37 7.79
N ALA A 286 18.45 -15.02 8.41
CA ALA A 286 18.20 -15.29 9.82
C ALA A 286 17.75 -16.74 10.06
N THR A 287 18.23 -17.36 11.13
CA THR A 287 17.88 -18.71 11.53
C THR A 287 17.43 -18.77 12.99
N GLY A 288 16.72 -19.84 13.36
CA GLY A 288 16.29 -20.10 14.74
C GLY A 288 15.53 -18.94 15.39
N VAL A 289 15.88 -18.64 16.64
CA VAL A 289 15.23 -17.59 17.45
C VAL A 289 15.38 -16.19 16.83
N LEU A 290 16.47 -15.92 16.11
CA LEU A 290 16.68 -14.62 15.47
C LEU A 290 15.63 -14.37 14.36
N LYS A 291 15.30 -15.40 13.57
CA LYS A 291 14.25 -15.31 12.55
C LYS A 291 12.89 -14.99 13.19
N LEU A 292 12.53 -15.69 14.27
CA LEU A 292 11.29 -15.44 15.00
C LEU A 292 11.23 -14.01 15.58
N LYS A 293 12.36 -13.48 16.08
CA LYS A 293 12.46 -12.11 16.59
C LYS A 293 12.22 -11.08 15.48
N ILE A 294 12.82 -11.29 14.30
CA ILE A 294 12.64 -10.42 13.13
C ILE A 294 11.18 -10.43 12.68
N GLU A 295 10.58 -11.61 12.52
CA GLU A 295 9.18 -11.76 12.11
C GLU A 295 8.24 -11.05 13.08
N LYS A 296 8.42 -11.27 14.39
CA LYS A 296 7.65 -10.56 15.43
C LYS A 296 7.80 -9.05 15.31
N ARG A 297 9.04 -8.56 15.15
CA ARG A 297 9.31 -7.12 15.11
C ARG A 297 8.76 -6.45 13.85
N LEU A 298 8.86 -7.11 12.69
CA LEU A 298 8.23 -6.64 11.46
C LEU A 298 6.71 -6.56 11.64
N GLY A 299 6.10 -7.58 12.24
CA GLY A 299 4.69 -7.56 12.63
C GLY A 299 4.33 -6.37 13.53
N GLU A 300 5.13 -6.08 14.57
CA GLU A 300 4.94 -4.92 15.44
C GLU A 300 5.02 -3.56 14.71
N ILE A 301 5.94 -3.43 13.75
CA ILE A 301 6.07 -2.20 12.97
C ILE A 301 4.87 -2.03 12.03
N GLU A 302 4.44 -3.11 11.38
CA GLU A 302 3.22 -3.13 10.56
C GLU A 302 1.97 -2.78 11.37
N GLU A 303 1.85 -3.32 12.59
CA GLU A 303 0.76 -3.02 13.53
C GLU A 303 0.71 -1.56 13.99
N SER A 304 1.82 -0.84 13.90
CA SER A 304 1.92 0.57 14.29
C SER A 304 1.57 1.54 13.14
N GLU A 305 1.22 1.04 11.96
CA GLU A 305 0.83 1.88 10.81
C GLU A 305 -0.55 2.54 11.04
N PRO A 306 -0.61 3.89 11.12
CA PRO A 306 -1.86 4.61 11.38
C PRO A 306 -2.92 4.31 10.31
N GLY A 307 -4.14 3.99 10.73
CA GLY A 307 -5.27 3.73 9.83
C GLY A 307 -5.46 2.27 9.43
N THR A 308 -4.68 1.36 9.99
CA THR A 308 -4.78 -0.09 9.76
C THR A 308 -5.15 -0.81 11.05
N ILE A 309 -5.74 -2.00 10.94
CA ILE A 309 -6.22 -2.81 12.06
C ILE A 309 -5.61 -4.20 11.92
N ASN A 310 -4.74 -4.61 12.85
CA ASN A 310 -4.27 -5.99 12.90
C ASN A 310 -5.35 -6.89 13.52
N LEU A 311 -5.91 -7.78 12.70
CA LEU A 311 -6.93 -8.73 13.13
C LEU A 311 -6.35 -9.91 13.92
N LEU A 312 -5.10 -10.34 13.65
CA LEU A 312 -4.47 -11.45 14.35
C LEU A 312 -4.37 -11.22 15.87
N ARG A 313 -4.14 -9.98 16.29
CA ARG A 313 -4.06 -9.61 17.72
C ARG A 313 -5.38 -9.79 18.47
N MET A 314 -6.51 -9.84 17.76
CA MET A 314 -7.82 -10.01 18.38
C MET A 314 -8.19 -11.50 18.49
N VAL A 315 -7.50 -12.36 17.76
CA VAL A 315 -7.81 -13.79 17.68
C VAL A 315 -7.33 -14.50 18.94
N ASP A 316 -8.24 -15.23 19.57
CA ASP A 316 -7.92 -16.31 20.51
C ASP A 316 -8.29 -17.64 19.85
N PRO A 317 -7.32 -18.47 19.43
CA PRO A 317 -7.59 -19.74 18.77
C PRO A 317 -8.51 -20.67 19.56
N LYS A 318 -8.53 -20.58 20.89
CA LYS A 318 -9.42 -21.41 21.73
C LYS A 318 -10.89 -21.04 21.58
N VAL A 319 -11.16 -19.79 21.21
CA VAL A 319 -12.52 -19.28 21.05
C VAL A 319 -12.90 -19.14 19.58
N ASP A 320 -11.97 -18.65 18.76
CA ASP A 320 -12.22 -18.22 17.38
C ASP A 320 -12.01 -19.33 16.35
N ALA A 321 -11.40 -20.46 16.71
CA ALA A 321 -11.41 -21.64 15.85
C ALA A 321 -12.84 -22.16 15.66
N VAL A 322 -13.32 -22.17 14.42
CA VAL A 322 -14.65 -22.68 14.04
C VAL A 322 -14.56 -24.11 13.52
N GLY A 323 -13.45 -24.47 12.88
CA GLY A 323 -13.16 -25.84 12.45
C GLY A 323 -11.66 -26.09 12.34
N GLY A 324 -11.24 -27.34 12.51
CA GLY A 324 -9.84 -27.74 12.54
C GLY A 324 -9.08 -27.22 13.76
N THR A 325 -7.83 -27.65 13.89
CA THR A 325 -6.94 -27.19 14.97
C THR A 325 -6.28 -25.87 14.61
N TRP A 326 -6.14 -24.96 15.57
CA TRP A 326 -5.46 -23.68 15.38
C TRP A 326 -4.59 -23.34 16.58
N SER A 327 -3.41 -22.77 16.33
CA SER A 327 -2.54 -22.17 17.36
C SER A 327 -2.14 -20.75 16.99
N LEU A 328 -1.77 -19.95 17.98
CA LEU A 328 -1.24 -18.60 17.79
C LEU A 328 0.11 -18.54 18.51
N ASP A 329 1.18 -18.62 17.75
CA ASP A 329 2.55 -18.72 18.27
C ASP A 329 3.34 -17.47 17.84
N ASN A 330 3.74 -16.65 18.81
CA ASN A 330 4.49 -15.40 18.57
C ASN A 330 3.84 -14.46 17.53
N GLY A 331 2.50 -14.38 17.52
CA GLY A 331 1.76 -13.53 16.58
C GLY A 331 1.53 -14.16 15.21
N VAL A 332 2.00 -15.40 14.99
CA VAL A 332 1.70 -16.18 13.79
C VAL A 332 0.55 -17.13 14.09
N LEU A 333 -0.57 -16.96 13.40
CA LEU A 333 -1.70 -17.88 13.48
C LEU A 333 -1.42 -19.09 12.57
N VAL A 334 -1.56 -20.30 13.10
CA VAL A 334 -1.19 -21.53 12.40
C VAL A 334 -2.40 -22.44 12.30
N SER A 335 -2.71 -22.90 11.08
CA SER A 335 -3.76 -23.91 10.88
C SER A 335 -3.24 -25.31 11.15
N GLY A 336 -4.14 -26.24 11.46
CA GLY A 336 -3.91 -27.67 11.29
C GLY A 336 -3.98 -28.08 9.82
N THR A 337 -3.97 -29.38 9.57
CA THR A 337 -4.04 -29.99 8.23
C THR A 337 -5.40 -30.63 7.95
N GLU A 338 -6.40 -30.40 8.80
CA GLU A 338 -7.75 -30.89 8.59
C GLU A 338 -8.43 -30.18 7.41
N GLU A 339 -9.36 -30.87 6.77
CA GLU A 339 -10.25 -30.24 5.80
C GLU A 339 -11.19 -29.25 6.49
N TRP A 340 -11.51 -28.15 5.79
CA TRP A 340 -12.38 -27.09 6.29
C TRP A 340 -11.93 -26.42 7.59
N ALA A 341 -10.62 -26.44 7.88
CA ALA A 341 -10.04 -25.70 8.99
C ALA A 341 -10.29 -24.21 8.80
N ARG A 342 -10.90 -23.53 9.77
CA ARG A 342 -11.20 -22.09 9.68
C ARG A 342 -11.21 -21.42 11.05
N CYS A 343 -10.61 -20.25 11.11
CA CYS A 343 -10.54 -19.41 12.30
C CYS A 343 -11.14 -18.03 11.99
N GLN A 344 -11.99 -17.56 12.89
CA GLN A 344 -12.75 -16.33 12.71
C GLN A 344 -12.01 -15.13 13.26
N MET A 345 -11.95 -14.05 12.49
CA MET A 345 -11.44 -12.78 13.00
C MET A 345 -12.57 -12.10 13.79
N PRO A 346 -12.40 -11.76 15.08
CA PRO A 346 -13.47 -11.20 15.91
C PRO A 346 -13.67 -9.69 15.63
N TYR A 347 -14.00 -9.39 14.38
CA TYR A 347 -14.12 -8.05 13.85
C TYR A 347 -15.23 -7.98 12.81
N THR A 348 -16.11 -7.00 12.94
CA THR A 348 -17.06 -6.62 11.90
C THR A 348 -16.37 -5.64 10.95
N PRO A 349 -16.12 -6.00 9.68
CA PRO A 349 -15.57 -5.05 8.73
C PRO A 349 -16.57 -3.97 8.36
N PRO A 350 -16.11 -2.80 7.88
CA PRO A 350 -16.99 -1.89 7.17
C PRO A 350 -17.43 -2.46 5.80
N ASP A 351 -18.29 -1.74 5.09
CA ASP A 351 -18.77 -2.15 3.75
C ASP A 351 -17.64 -2.23 2.70
N GLU A 352 -16.58 -1.42 2.82
CA GLU A 352 -15.43 -1.48 1.91
C GLU A 352 -14.13 -1.41 2.71
N TYR A 353 -13.20 -2.29 2.37
CA TYR A 353 -11.93 -2.43 3.07
C TYR A 353 -10.91 -3.15 2.19
N ASP A 354 -9.65 -2.99 2.56
CA ASP A 354 -8.56 -3.81 2.07
C ASP A 354 -8.13 -4.78 3.16
N LEU A 355 -7.96 -6.05 2.83
CA LEU A 355 -7.41 -7.08 3.69
C LEU A 355 -6.04 -7.50 3.14
N THR A 356 -4.99 -7.14 3.85
CA THR A 356 -3.61 -7.54 3.56
C THR A 356 -3.24 -8.73 4.42
N VAL A 357 -2.89 -9.84 3.78
CA VAL A 357 -2.55 -11.11 4.42
C VAL A 357 -1.15 -11.53 4.00
N VAL A 358 -0.29 -11.84 4.96
CA VAL A 358 1.01 -12.49 4.68
C VAL A 358 0.92 -13.90 5.20
N VAL A 359 1.11 -14.86 4.30
CA VAL A 359 0.89 -16.27 4.58
C VAL A 359 1.96 -17.12 3.93
N GLU A 360 2.39 -18.16 4.65
CA GLU A 360 3.33 -19.17 4.15
C GLU A 360 2.67 -20.55 4.19
N ARG A 361 2.68 -21.26 3.06
CA ARG A 361 2.27 -22.67 3.00
C ARG A 361 3.49 -23.56 3.31
N ARG A 362 3.49 -24.26 4.44
CA ARG A 362 4.64 -25.12 4.82
C ARG A 362 4.41 -26.61 4.60
N GLU A 363 3.15 -27.05 4.61
CA GLU A 363 2.78 -28.47 4.46
C GLU A 363 1.52 -28.59 3.60
N GLY A 364 1.42 -29.63 2.78
CA GLY A 364 0.30 -29.83 1.85
C GLY A 364 0.40 -28.97 0.59
N GLY A 365 -0.70 -28.88 -0.16
CA GLY A 365 -0.73 -28.24 -1.47
C GLY A 365 -2.07 -27.64 -1.88
N ASP A 366 -3.10 -27.79 -1.05
CA ASP A 366 -4.48 -27.40 -1.34
C ASP A 366 -4.85 -26.12 -0.55
N ALA A 367 -6.13 -25.83 -0.46
CA ALA A 367 -6.59 -24.46 -0.56
C ALA A 367 -6.31 -23.59 0.67
N LEU A 368 -5.94 -22.34 0.38
CA LEU A 368 -6.09 -21.22 1.31
C LEU A 368 -7.48 -20.63 1.11
N GLY A 369 -8.27 -20.56 2.17
CA GLY A 369 -9.63 -20.05 2.14
C GLY A 369 -9.79 -18.74 2.92
N PHE A 370 -10.65 -17.87 2.40
CA PHE A 370 -11.15 -16.70 3.09
C PHE A 370 -12.67 -16.73 3.10
N CYS A 371 -13.27 -16.22 4.17
CA CYS A 371 -14.65 -15.76 4.16
C CYS A 371 -14.61 -14.25 4.32
N LEU A 372 -15.41 -13.53 3.55
CA LEU A 372 -15.41 -12.07 3.49
C LEU A 372 -16.84 -11.57 3.59
N GLY A 373 -17.00 -10.34 4.08
CA GLY A 373 -18.30 -9.68 4.18
C GLY A 373 -18.35 -8.39 3.38
N GLN A 374 -19.50 -8.08 2.79
CA GLN A 374 -19.81 -6.80 2.16
C GLN A 374 -21.32 -6.56 2.32
N GLY A 375 -21.73 -5.51 3.04
CA GLY A 375 -23.14 -5.30 3.36
C GLY A 375 -23.77 -6.52 4.05
N LYS A 376 -24.79 -7.12 3.43
CA LYS A 376 -25.43 -8.37 3.90
C LYS A 376 -24.81 -9.63 3.30
N ALA A 377 -23.94 -9.51 2.30
CA ALA A 377 -23.33 -10.63 1.63
C ALA A 377 -22.16 -11.18 2.45
N VAL A 378 -22.10 -12.49 2.57
CA VAL A 378 -20.99 -13.25 3.16
C VAL A 378 -20.59 -14.33 2.17
N PHE A 379 -19.33 -14.33 1.73
CA PHE A 379 -18.91 -15.14 0.59
C PHE A 379 -17.48 -15.66 0.74
N GLY A 380 -17.20 -16.75 0.03
CA GLY A 380 -15.90 -17.43 0.02
C GLY A 380 -14.98 -16.92 -1.09
N LEU A 381 -13.70 -16.82 -0.78
CA LEU A 381 -12.61 -16.64 -1.74
C LEU A 381 -11.58 -17.74 -1.48
N TRP A 382 -11.13 -18.42 -2.53
CA TRP A 382 -10.12 -19.47 -2.42
C TRP A 382 -8.90 -19.17 -3.26
N VAL A 383 -7.75 -19.60 -2.77
CA VAL A 383 -6.48 -19.59 -3.50
C VAL A 383 -5.95 -21.03 -3.53
N ASP A 384 -5.59 -21.49 -4.73
CA ASP A 384 -5.00 -22.81 -4.99
C ASP A 384 -5.86 -24.00 -4.53
N GLY A 385 -7.18 -23.92 -4.72
CA GLY A 385 -8.07 -25.06 -4.50
C GLY A 385 -8.08 -26.05 -5.67
N PHE A 386 -8.63 -27.24 -5.47
CA PHE A 386 -8.80 -28.28 -6.50
C PHE A 386 -7.49 -28.70 -7.21
N PRO A 387 -6.47 -29.19 -6.47
CA PRO A 387 -5.18 -29.63 -7.04
C PRO A 387 -5.34 -30.67 -8.14
N ALA A 388 -6.25 -31.63 -7.96
CA ALA A 388 -6.54 -32.68 -8.94
C ALA A 388 -7.12 -32.15 -10.27
N LYS A 389 -7.58 -30.89 -10.31
CA LYS A 389 -8.10 -30.21 -11.50
C LYS A 389 -7.15 -29.12 -12.03
N GLY A 390 -5.90 -29.08 -11.56
CA GLY A 390 -4.89 -28.14 -12.04
C GLY A 390 -4.82 -26.80 -11.28
N PHE A 391 -5.39 -26.75 -10.07
CA PHE A 391 -5.47 -25.57 -9.20
C PHE A 391 -6.38 -24.45 -9.73
N MET A 392 -7.20 -23.89 -8.84
CA MET A 392 -8.11 -22.79 -9.13
C MET A 392 -8.16 -21.79 -7.97
N SER A 393 -8.23 -20.51 -8.32
CA SER A 393 -8.38 -19.40 -7.38
C SER A 393 -9.52 -18.49 -7.81
N GLY A 394 -10.29 -17.96 -6.86
CA GLY A 394 -11.41 -17.08 -7.18
C GLY A 394 -12.53 -17.10 -6.15
N LEU A 395 -13.61 -16.38 -6.48
CA LEU A 395 -14.81 -16.30 -5.66
C LEU A 395 -15.62 -17.58 -5.82
N ASP A 396 -16.06 -18.13 -4.70
CA ASP A 396 -16.93 -19.31 -4.69
C ASP A 396 -18.40 -18.91 -4.82
N ARG A 397 -19.21 -19.80 -5.38
CA ARG A 397 -20.67 -19.69 -5.46
C ARG A 397 -21.19 -18.40 -6.12
N LEU A 398 -20.48 -17.91 -7.12
CA LEU A 398 -20.93 -16.83 -8.00
C LEU A 398 -22.12 -17.33 -8.83
N ASP A 399 -23.28 -16.69 -8.66
CA ASP A 399 -24.56 -17.12 -9.22
C ASP A 399 -24.89 -18.59 -8.91
N GLY A 400 -24.48 -19.04 -7.71
CA GLY A 400 -24.65 -20.43 -7.26
C GLY A 400 -23.63 -21.44 -7.82
N SER A 401 -22.77 -21.04 -8.75
CA SER A 401 -21.75 -21.91 -9.35
C SER A 401 -20.54 -22.05 -8.44
N LEU A 402 -20.17 -23.28 -8.10
CA LEU A 402 -18.94 -23.57 -7.37
C LEU A 402 -17.71 -23.07 -8.14
N LEU A 403 -16.63 -22.75 -7.41
CA LEU A 403 -15.39 -22.24 -7.99
C LEU A 403 -14.87 -23.08 -9.17
N ASP A 404 -14.93 -24.42 -9.07
CA ASP A 404 -14.40 -25.31 -10.10
C ASP A 404 -15.18 -25.30 -11.42
N ASN A 405 -16.39 -24.73 -11.41
CA ASN A 405 -17.24 -24.54 -12.57
C ASN A 405 -17.47 -23.06 -12.90
N SER A 406 -16.81 -22.15 -12.17
CA SER A 406 -16.97 -20.72 -12.35
C SER A 406 -16.16 -20.22 -13.53
N PRO A 407 -16.75 -19.51 -14.51
CA PRO A 407 -16.01 -18.88 -15.60
C PRO A 407 -15.10 -17.74 -15.11
N ALA A 408 -15.32 -17.24 -13.89
CA ALA A 408 -14.47 -16.24 -13.24
C ALA A 408 -13.28 -16.87 -12.47
N ALA A 409 -13.14 -18.20 -12.48
CA ALA A 409 -12.04 -18.88 -11.81
C ALA A 409 -10.72 -18.67 -12.56
N VAL A 410 -9.67 -18.42 -11.80
CA VAL A 410 -8.29 -18.28 -12.28
C VAL A 410 -7.62 -19.63 -12.18
N LYS A 411 -7.19 -20.19 -13.31
CA LYS A 411 -6.53 -21.50 -13.36
C LYS A 411 -5.05 -21.40 -13.01
N GLY A 412 -4.51 -22.47 -12.43
CA GLY A 412 -3.10 -22.61 -12.10
C GLY A 412 -2.78 -22.18 -10.67
N LYS A 413 -1.63 -22.67 -10.21
CA LYS A 413 -1.11 -22.44 -8.87
C LYS A 413 -0.59 -21.02 -8.72
N GLN A 414 -0.92 -20.36 -7.60
CA GLN A 414 -0.57 -18.99 -7.27
C GLN A 414 0.48 -18.90 -6.15
N LEU A 415 0.45 -19.83 -5.18
CA LEU A 415 1.36 -19.83 -4.04
C LEU A 415 2.52 -20.80 -4.25
N THR A 416 3.68 -20.43 -3.72
CA THR A 416 4.87 -21.29 -3.68
C THR A 416 5.07 -21.78 -2.26
N ASN A 417 5.22 -23.10 -2.07
CA ASN A 417 5.43 -23.67 -0.75
C ASN A 417 6.74 -23.15 -0.14
N SER A 418 6.78 -23.02 1.19
CA SER A 418 7.93 -22.55 1.97
C SER A 418 8.43 -21.15 1.60
N LYS A 419 7.57 -20.36 0.93
CA LYS A 419 7.79 -18.95 0.60
C LYS A 419 6.61 -18.15 1.17
N PRO A 420 6.86 -17.15 2.03
CA PRO A 420 5.83 -16.18 2.40
C PRO A 420 5.33 -15.43 1.16
N SER A 421 4.01 -15.32 1.02
CA SER A 421 3.35 -14.53 -0.02
C SER A 421 2.48 -13.46 0.60
N THR A 422 2.46 -12.28 -0.02
CA THR A 422 1.59 -11.16 0.36
C THR A 422 0.37 -11.14 -0.53
N ILE A 423 -0.81 -11.28 0.07
CA ILE A 423 -2.10 -11.26 -0.59
C ILE A 423 -2.81 -9.96 -0.20
N LEU A 424 -3.22 -9.17 -1.17
CA LEU A 424 -4.08 -8.00 -0.96
C LEU A 424 -5.45 -8.30 -1.56
N ILE A 425 -6.48 -8.29 -0.72
CA ILE A 425 -7.88 -8.45 -1.12
C ILE A 425 -8.58 -7.11 -0.93
N ALA A 426 -9.04 -6.51 -2.03
CA ALA A 426 -9.83 -5.28 -1.98
C ALA A 426 -11.30 -5.62 -2.14
N VAL A 427 -12.10 -5.37 -1.09
CA VAL A 427 -13.55 -5.53 -1.09
C VAL A 427 -14.19 -4.16 -1.30
N ARG A 428 -15.01 -4.04 -2.34
CA ARG A 428 -15.71 -2.82 -2.73
C ARG A 428 -17.20 -3.11 -2.96
N LYS A 429 -18.04 -2.07 -2.96
CA LYS A 429 -19.46 -2.21 -3.39
C LYS A 429 -19.58 -2.66 -4.84
N SER A 430 -18.60 -2.32 -5.67
CA SER A 430 -18.56 -2.61 -7.10
C SER A 430 -17.89 -3.94 -7.45
N GLY A 431 -17.26 -4.63 -6.50
CA GLY A 431 -16.57 -5.89 -6.78
C GLY A 431 -15.49 -6.28 -5.78
N VAL A 432 -14.70 -7.27 -6.17
CA VAL A 432 -13.60 -7.81 -5.36
C VAL A 432 -12.37 -8.02 -6.25
N SER A 433 -11.22 -7.52 -5.81
CA SER A 433 -9.94 -7.80 -6.47
C SER A 433 -8.93 -8.42 -5.52
N VAL A 434 -8.02 -9.22 -6.09
CA VAL A 434 -6.97 -9.94 -5.37
C VAL A 434 -5.67 -9.78 -6.10
N THR A 435 -4.64 -9.33 -5.40
CA THR A 435 -3.26 -9.42 -5.87
C THR A 435 -2.44 -10.33 -4.95
N ILE A 436 -1.50 -11.07 -5.53
CA ILE A 436 -0.56 -11.92 -4.81
C ILE A 436 0.85 -11.55 -5.25
N ASP A 437 1.69 -11.17 -4.29
CA ASP A 437 3.05 -10.66 -4.52
C ASP A 437 3.07 -9.52 -5.56
N GLY A 438 2.04 -8.65 -5.52
CA GLY A 438 1.87 -7.50 -6.43
C GLY A 438 1.30 -7.85 -7.81
N LYS A 439 1.13 -9.13 -8.16
CA LYS A 439 0.52 -9.57 -9.42
C LYS A 439 -1.00 -9.66 -9.27
N SER A 440 -1.75 -9.09 -10.20
CA SER A 440 -3.21 -9.25 -10.25
C SER A 440 -3.58 -10.71 -10.52
N VAL A 441 -4.39 -11.29 -9.63
CA VAL A 441 -4.92 -12.65 -9.76
C VAL A 441 -6.39 -12.59 -10.12
N LEU A 442 -7.18 -11.80 -9.39
CA LEU A 442 -8.62 -11.64 -9.62
C LEU A 442 -8.98 -10.14 -9.68
N ALA A 443 -9.86 -9.77 -10.60
CA ALA A 443 -10.49 -8.45 -10.64
C ALA A 443 -11.95 -8.60 -11.06
N TRP A 444 -12.78 -9.09 -10.15
CA TRP A 444 -14.20 -9.31 -10.40
C TRP A 444 -15.00 -8.03 -10.13
N GLN A 445 -15.82 -7.63 -11.09
CA GLN A 445 -16.77 -6.54 -10.94
C GLN A 445 -18.20 -7.09 -10.91
N GLY A 446 -19.01 -6.61 -9.99
CA GLY A 446 -20.39 -7.04 -9.82
C GLY A 446 -20.93 -6.78 -8.43
N ASN A 447 -22.24 -6.94 -8.29
CA ASN A 447 -22.91 -6.87 -7.00
C ASN A 447 -22.64 -8.15 -6.19
N THR A 448 -22.03 -8.00 -5.02
CA THR A 448 -21.68 -9.08 -4.08
C THR A 448 -22.87 -9.93 -3.63
N ASN A 449 -24.11 -9.46 -3.79
CA ASN A 449 -25.31 -10.28 -3.56
C ASN A 449 -25.42 -11.48 -4.51
N ARG A 450 -24.66 -11.50 -5.62
CA ARG A 450 -24.53 -12.66 -6.51
C ARG A 450 -23.62 -13.75 -5.93
N LEU A 451 -22.87 -13.44 -4.89
CA LEU A 451 -22.01 -14.38 -4.18
C LEU A 451 -22.80 -14.95 -3.00
N THR A 452 -23.07 -16.24 -3.03
CA THR A 452 -23.85 -16.90 -1.98
C THR A 452 -22.94 -17.60 -0.99
N GLN A 453 -23.37 -17.62 0.27
CA GLN A 453 -22.61 -18.26 1.33
C GLN A 453 -22.60 -19.78 1.16
N SER A 454 -21.45 -20.42 1.39
CA SER A 454 -21.35 -21.87 1.40
C SER A 454 -21.99 -22.45 2.66
N PRO A 455 -22.70 -23.60 2.60
CA PRO A 455 -23.28 -24.23 3.78
C PRO A 455 -22.23 -24.80 4.76
N VAL A 456 -21.01 -25.08 4.26
CA VAL A 456 -19.91 -25.67 5.05
C VAL A 456 -18.83 -24.65 5.42
N TRP A 457 -18.74 -23.55 4.68
CA TRP A 457 -17.77 -22.48 4.90
C TRP A 457 -18.46 -21.22 5.43
N GLN A 458 -18.81 -21.25 6.72
CA GLN A 458 -19.52 -20.17 7.40
C GLN A 458 -18.80 -19.71 8.66
N PRO A 459 -18.85 -18.40 8.97
CA PRO A 459 -18.45 -17.89 10.26
C PRO A 459 -19.45 -18.36 11.32
N ARG A 460 -18.98 -18.50 12.56
CA ARG A 460 -19.83 -18.79 13.71
C ARG A 460 -20.73 -17.61 14.03
N ASP A 461 -20.19 -16.40 13.97
CA ASP A 461 -20.96 -15.16 14.12
C ASP A 461 -21.06 -14.46 12.76
N PRO A 462 -22.26 -14.35 12.16
CA PRO A 462 -22.43 -13.66 10.88
C PRO A 462 -22.09 -12.15 10.95
N LYS A 463 -22.01 -11.56 12.15
CA LYS A 463 -21.51 -10.17 12.33
C LYS A 463 -19.99 -10.08 12.20
N ALA A 464 -19.27 -11.20 12.22
CA ALA A 464 -17.83 -11.30 12.09
C ALA A 464 -17.49 -12.13 10.83
N PRO A 465 -17.81 -11.63 9.62
CA PRO A 465 -17.79 -12.44 8.42
C PRO A 465 -16.38 -12.87 7.96
N ILE A 466 -15.33 -12.26 8.53
CA ILE A 466 -13.95 -12.53 8.13
C ILE A 466 -13.47 -13.84 8.75
N LEU A 467 -13.19 -14.83 7.88
CA LEU A 467 -12.46 -16.05 8.23
C LEU A 467 -11.17 -16.11 7.44
N VAL A 468 -10.14 -16.66 8.07
CA VAL A 468 -9.03 -17.30 7.34
C VAL A 468 -9.13 -18.80 7.55
N GLY A 469 -8.68 -19.58 6.57
CA GLY A 469 -8.73 -21.01 6.72
C GLY A 469 -7.98 -21.79 5.66
N ALA A 470 -8.05 -23.10 5.79
CA ALA A 470 -7.26 -24.04 5.05
C ALA A 470 -8.07 -25.29 4.72
N PHE A 471 -7.70 -25.94 3.62
CA PHE A 471 -8.21 -27.25 3.25
C PHE A 471 -7.05 -28.23 3.13
N GLY A 472 -6.94 -29.20 4.06
CA GLY A 472 -5.95 -30.28 3.95
C GLY A 472 -4.48 -29.81 4.01
N THR A 473 -4.22 -28.57 4.46
CA THR A 473 -2.95 -27.86 4.21
C THR A 473 -2.59 -26.99 5.40
N ARG A 474 -1.29 -26.92 5.76
CA ARG A 474 -0.81 -26.11 6.88
C ARG A 474 -0.35 -24.73 6.42
N TYR A 475 -1.00 -23.70 6.94
CA TYR A 475 -0.67 -22.30 6.70
C TYR A 475 -0.22 -21.58 7.95
N PHE A 476 0.76 -20.69 7.77
CA PHE A 476 1.30 -19.82 8.79
C PHE A 476 0.96 -18.38 8.39
N PHE A 477 0.01 -17.76 9.09
CA PHE A 477 -0.45 -16.41 8.87
C PHE A 477 0.35 -15.46 9.77
N SER A 478 1.32 -14.75 9.21
CA SER A 478 2.11 -13.76 9.95
C SER A 478 1.48 -12.36 9.93
N LYS A 479 0.52 -12.13 9.02
CA LYS A 479 -0.25 -10.88 8.94
C LYS A 479 -1.67 -11.17 8.48
N VAL A 480 -2.64 -10.57 9.16
CA VAL A 480 -4.02 -10.40 8.69
C VAL A 480 -4.44 -8.99 9.11
N GLN A 481 -4.29 -8.03 8.21
CA GLN A 481 -4.46 -6.61 8.49
C GLN A 481 -5.59 -6.04 7.63
N LEU A 482 -6.50 -5.32 8.27
CA LEU A 482 -7.60 -4.63 7.60
C LEU A 482 -7.36 -3.13 7.55
N THR A 483 -7.52 -2.54 6.38
CA THR A 483 -7.53 -1.08 6.17
C THR A 483 -8.95 -0.67 5.78
N PRO A 484 -9.68 0.07 6.63
CA PRO A 484 -11.03 0.55 6.29
C PRO A 484 -10.98 1.46 5.06
N VAL A 485 -11.87 1.27 4.08
CA VAL A 485 -12.01 2.14 2.91
C VAL A 485 -13.18 3.10 3.12
N THR A 486 -14.37 2.58 3.39
CA THR A 486 -15.55 3.38 3.78
C THR A 486 -16.00 3.02 5.20
N GLY A 487 -16.65 3.95 5.92
CA GLY A 487 -17.14 3.69 7.28
C GLY A 487 -16.06 3.36 8.33
N GLN A 488 -16.50 2.75 9.43
CA GLN A 488 -15.67 2.15 10.46
C GLN A 488 -16.18 0.75 10.71
N GLY A 489 -15.27 -0.22 10.84
CA GLY A 489 -15.65 -1.53 11.37
C GLY A 489 -15.71 -1.49 12.90
N LYS A 490 -16.06 -2.62 13.49
CA LYS A 490 -16.27 -2.74 14.93
C LYS A 490 -15.51 -3.95 15.47
N LYS A 491 -14.69 -3.73 16.49
CA LYS A 491 -14.14 -4.82 17.32
C LYS A 491 -15.28 -5.46 18.11
N LEU A 492 -15.34 -6.78 18.12
CA LEU A 492 -16.39 -7.49 18.84
C LEU A 492 -16.00 -7.81 20.29
N ARG A 493 -14.71 -7.63 20.62
CA ARG A 493 -14.16 -7.71 21.97
C ARG A 493 -12.78 -7.07 22.00
#